data_AF-A0A6J6LEB2-F1
#
_entry.id   AF-A0A6J6LEB2-F1
#
_cell.length_a   1.000
_cell.length_b   1.000
_cell.length_c   1.000
_cell.angle_alpha   90.00
_cell.angle_beta   90.00
_cell.angle_gamma   90.00
#
_symmetry.space_group_name_H-M   'P 1'
#
loop_
_entity.id
_entity.type
_entity.pdbx_description
1 polymer ?
#
loop_
_entity_poly.entity_id
_entity_poly.type
_entity_poly.pdbx_seq_one_letter_code
_entity_poly.pdbx_strand_id
1 'polypeptide(L)'
;MVAAPDGDVLVSIAGDQRLATAGTGDVLAGIIGALLACGVEPLRAAAGGAFLHGRAGALGWRRGLVAGDVIAHLPAVLDDLTFLRP
;
A
#
# COMPACT_ATOMS: atom_id res chain seq x y z
N MET A 1 -7.32 -0.80 -8.15
CA MET A 1 -7.45 -1.98 -9.02
C MET A 1 -6.06 -2.38 -9.48
N VAL A 2 -5.79 -3.67 -9.51
CA VAL A 2 -4.56 -4.28 -10.04
C VAL A 2 -5.01 -5.40 -10.97
N ALA A 3 -4.51 -5.41 -12.20
CA ALA A 3 -4.87 -6.40 -13.20
C ALA A 3 -3.60 -7.14 -13.65
N ALA A 4 -3.67 -8.47 -13.66
CA ALA A 4 -2.65 -9.32 -14.23
C ALA A 4 -2.87 -9.49 -15.74
N PRO A 5 -1.80 -9.78 -16.52
CA PRO A 5 -1.89 -9.93 -17.97
C PRO A 5 -2.76 -11.10 -18.45
N ASP A 6 -2.98 -12.10 -17.58
CA ASP A 6 -3.80 -13.29 -17.83
C ASP A 6 -5.30 -13.08 -17.58
N GLY A 7 -5.67 -11.89 -17.09
CA GLY A 7 -7.07 -11.48 -16.88
C GLY A 7 -7.52 -11.47 -15.43
N ASP A 8 -6.69 -11.91 -14.48
CA ASP A 8 -7.01 -11.83 -13.06
C ASP A 8 -7.00 -10.37 -12.57
N VAL A 9 -8.01 -10.00 -11.77
CA VAL A 9 -8.16 -8.63 -11.26
C VAL A 9 -8.40 -8.64 -9.75
N LEU A 10 -7.62 -7.83 -9.04
CA LEU A 10 -7.80 -7.55 -7.62
C LEU A 10 -8.13 -6.07 -7.39
N VAL A 11 -9.07 -5.80 -6.49
CA VAL A 11 -9.50 -4.44 -6.15
C VAL A 11 -9.18 -4.17 -4.68
N SER A 12 -8.26 -3.22 -4.45
CA SER A 12 -8.11 -2.60 -3.13
C SER A 12 -9.20 -1.53 -2.95
N ILE A 13 -9.92 -1.61 -1.83
CA ILE A 13 -10.87 -0.59 -1.37
C ILE A 13 -10.23 0.41 -0.39
N ALA A 14 -8.92 0.30 -0.15
CA ALA A 14 -8.17 1.19 0.73
C ALA A 14 -7.60 2.40 -0.03
N GLY A 15 -7.43 3.51 0.69
CA GLY A 15 -6.92 4.78 0.17
C GLY A 15 -8.02 5.79 -0.15
N ASP A 16 -7.66 7.06 -0.09
CA ASP A 16 -8.54 8.18 -0.42
C ASP A 16 -7.74 9.31 -1.10
N GLN A 17 -8.40 10.46 -1.33
CA GLN A 17 -7.81 11.64 -1.98
C GLN A 17 -6.52 12.17 -1.31
N ARG A 18 -6.23 11.83 -0.05
CA ARG A 18 -4.99 12.28 0.63
C ARG A 18 -3.73 11.80 -0.09
N LEU A 19 -3.82 10.63 -0.73
CA LEU A 19 -2.70 10.03 -1.46
C LEU A 19 -2.41 10.70 -2.80
N ALA A 20 -3.27 11.62 -3.27
CA ALA A 20 -3.08 12.39 -4.50
C ALA A 20 -2.07 13.55 -4.29
N THR A 21 -0.88 13.22 -3.78
CA THR A 21 0.22 14.16 -3.51
C THR A 21 1.50 13.63 -4.15
N ALA A 22 2.49 14.50 -4.37
CA ALA A 22 3.74 14.10 -4.99
C ALA A 22 4.50 13.06 -4.13
N GLY A 23 5.06 12.04 -4.79
CA GLY A 23 5.92 11.03 -4.17
C GLY A 23 5.21 9.85 -3.50
N THR A 24 3.89 9.87 -3.31
CA THR A 24 3.17 8.70 -2.76
C THR A 24 3.21 7.50 -3.72
N GLY A 25 3.26 7.75 -5.03
CA GLY A 25 3.51 6.71 -6.03
C GLY A 25 4.87 6.02 -5.86
N ASP A 26 5.91 6.77 -5.49
CA ASP A 26 7.24 6.20 -5.22
C ASP A 26 7.24 5.34 -3.96
N VAL A 27 6.51 5.78 -2.93
CA VAL A 27 6.30 4.97 -1.71
C VAL A 27 5.57 3.67 -2.06
N LEU A 28 4.49 3.73 -2.84
CA LEU A 28 3.78 2.53 -3.31
C LEU A 28 4.71 1.58 -4.08
N ALA A 29 5.49 2.10 -5.03
CA ALA A 29 6.44 1.30 -5.80
C ALA A 29 7.49 0.63 -4.89
N GLY A 30 8.00 1.33 -3.88
CA GLY A 30 8.92 0.79 -2.88
C GLY A 30 8.30 -0.34 -2.06
N ILE A 31 7.05 -0.18 -1.62
CA ILE A 31 6.32 -1.24 -0.90
C ILE A 31 6.16 -2.49 -1.77
N ILE A 32 5.75 -2.32 -3.03
CA ILE A 32 5.59 -3.45 -3.97
C ILE A 32 6.94 -4.13 -4.20
N GLY A 33 8.01 -3.36 -4.43
CA GLY A 33 9.36 -3.86 -4.59
C GLY A 33 9.85 -4.67 -3.38
N ALA A 34 9.55 -4.21 -2.17
CA ALA A 34 9.87 -4.94 -0.94
C ALA A 34 9.11 -6.27 -0.83
N LEU A 35 7.81 -6.29 -1.14
CA LEU A 35 7.01 -7.52 -1.15
C LEU A 35 7.52 -8.53 -2.19
N LEU A 36 7.88 -8.06 -3.39
CA LEU A 36 8.51 -8.89 -4.41
C LEU A 36 9.86 -9.46 -3.93
N ALA A 37 10.68 -8.64 -3.28
CA ALA A 37 11.96 -9.08 -2.70
C ALA A 37 11.78 -10.13 -1.59
N CYS A 38 10.65 -10.12 -0.88
CA CYS A 38 10.26 -11.15 0.07
C CYS A 38 9.66 -12.41 -0.58
N GLY A 39 9.57 -12.49 -1.91
CA GLY A 39 9.07 -13.65 -2.64
C GLY A 39 7.55 -13.71 -2.79
N VAL A 40 6.84 -12.60 -2.55
CA VAL A 40 5.40 -12.52 -2.81
C VAL A 40 5.16 -12.53 -4.33
N GLU A 41 4.20 -13.33 -4.79
CA GLU A 41 3.80 -13.39 -6.21
C GLU A 41 3.40 -12.00 -6.73
N PRO A 42 3.76 -11.61 -7.97
CA PRO A 42 3.56 -10.26 -8.51
C PRO A 42 2.17 -9.63 -8.36
N LEU A 43 1.09 -10.32 -8.73
CA LEU A 43 -0.27 -9.80 -8.61
C LEU A 43 -0.62 -9.54 -7.13
N ARG A 44 -0.25 -10.47 -6.24
CA ARG A 44 -0.42 -10.30 -4.78
C ARG A 44 0.47 -9.22 -4.19
N ALA A 45 1.69 -9.05 -4.67
CA ALA A 45 2.61 -8.01 -4.22
C ALA A 45 2.08 -6.62 -4.59
N ALA A 46 1.61 -6.46 -5.84
CA ALA A 46 0.99 -5.22 -6.29
C ALA A 46 -0.31 -4.91 -5.54
N ALA A 47 -1.21 -5.89 -5.38
CA ALA A 47 -2.46 -5.71 -4.65
C ALA A 47 -2.25 -5.44 -3.16
N GLY A 48 -1.35 -6.19 -2.51
CA GLY A 48 -0.96 -6.01 -1.13
C GLY A 48 -0.29 -4.65 -0.89
N GLY A 49 0.61 -4.24 -1.79
CA GLY A 49 1.24 -2.92 -1.73
C GLY A 49 0.22 -1.78 -1.85
N ALA A 50 -0.73 -1.87 -2.78
CA ALA A 50 -1.81 -0.90 -2.91
C ALA A 50 -2.71 -0.83 -1.67
N PHE A 51 -3.00 -1.97 -1.05
CA PHE A 51 -3.77 -2.03 0.20
C PHE A 51 -3.01 -1.40 1.38
N LEU A 52 -1.75 -1.78 1.59
CA LEU A 52 -0.90 -1.26 2.67
C LEU A 52 -0.69 0.25 2.53
N HIS A 53 -0.38 0.72 1.32
CA HIS A 53 -0.26 2.14 1.00
C HIS A 53 -1.55 2.92 1.29
N GLY A 54 -2.70 2.36 0.89
CA GLY A 54 -4.02 2.91 1.18
C GLY A 54 -4.31 3.04 2.68
N ARG A 55 -4.03 1.98 3.45
CA ARG A 55 -4.21 1.95 4.91
C ARG A 55 -3.28 2.94 5.61
N ALA A 56 -2.01 3.02 5.21
CA ALA A 56 -1.04 3.94 5.79
C ALA A 56 -1.43 5.41 5.54
N GLY A 57 -1.90 5.74 4.32
CA GLY A 57 -2.43 7.07 4.01
C GLY A 57 -3.64 7.48 4.85
N ALA A 58 -4.48 6.52 5.25
CA ALA A 58 -5.66 6.79 6.07
C ALA A 58 -5.31 7.23 7.51
N LEU A 59 -4.15 6.83 8.02
CA LEU A 59 -3.64 7.22 9.34
C LEU A 59 -3.06 8.65 9.37
N GLY A 60 -2.65 9.18 8.22
CA GLY A 60 -2.08 10.52 8.14
C GLY A 60 -3.12 11.65 8.07
N TRP A 61 -2.62 12.87 7.83
CA TRP A 61 -3.43 14.09 7.84
C TRP A 61 -4.52 14.10 6.78
N ARG A 62 -5.72 14.60 7.11
CA ARG A 62 -6.82 14.75 6.14
C ARG A 62 -6.51 15.70 4.98
N ARG A 63 -5.57 16.63 5.18
CA ARG A 63 -5.10 17.62 4.20
C ARG A 63 -3.61 17.83 4.41
N GLY A 64 -2.87 18.03 3.32
CA GLY A 64 -1.43 18.31 3.37
C GLY A 64 -0.56 17.09 3.70
N LEU A 65 -1.10 15.87 3.58
CA LEU A 65 -0.32 14.65 3.66
C LEU A 65 0.79 14.67 2.59
N VAL A 66 1.99 14.25 2.97
CA VAL A 66 3.14 14.08 2.06
C VAL A 66 3.61 12.63 2.06
N ALA A 67 4.41 12.25 1.07
CA ALA A 67 4.90 10.88 0.92
C ALA A 67 5.60 10.34 2.17
N GLY A 68 6.37 11.19 2.86
CA GLY A 68 7.06 10.84 4.11
C GLY A 68 6.10 10.41 5.23
N ASP A 69 4.90 10.98 5.30
CA ASP A 69 3.89 10.58 6.28
C ASP A 69 3.41 9.15 6.02
N VAL A 70 3.25 8.76 4.74
CA VAL A 70 2.73 7.44 4.38
C VAL A 70 3.69 6.34 4.81
N ILE A 71 4.98 6.48 4.51
CA ILE A 71 5.97 5.47 4.89
C ILE A 71 6.16 5.42 6.41
N ALA A 72 6.02 6.54 7.12
CA ALA A 72 6.09 6.59 8.58
C ALA A 72 4.95 5.81 9.27
N HIS A 73 3.77 5.73 8.64
CA HIS A 73 2.62 4.96 9.15
C HIS A 73 2.64 3.48 8.76
N LEU A 74 3.52 3.05 7.84
CA LEU A 74 3.53 1.68 7.34
C LEU A 74 3.78 0.62 8.45
N PRO A 75 4.72 0.81 9.41
CA PRO A 75 4.93 -0.16 10.49
C PRO A 75 3.66 -0.44 11.31
N ALA A 76 2.89 0.61 11.67
CA ALA A 76 1.66 0.45 12.43
C ALA A 76 0.59 -0.37 11.69
N VAL A 77 0.52 -0.23 10.36
CA VAL A 77 -0.38 -1.05 9.53
C VAL A 77 0.08 -2.51 9.48
N LEU A 78 1.40 -2.76 9.41
CA LEU A 78 1.94 -4.12 9.40
C LEU A 78 1.71 -4.81 10.75
N ASP A 79 1.90 -4.11 11.87
CA ASP A 79 1.64 -4.62 13.21
C ASP A 79 0.16 -4.99 13.42
N ASP A 80 -0.77 -4.16 12.92
CA ASP A 80 -2.21 -4.45 12.93
C ASP A 80 -2.54 -5.76 12.17
N LEU A 81 -1.85 -6.02 11.05
CA LEU A 81 -2.09 -7.21 10.23
C LEU A 81 -1.43 -8.48 10.79
N THR A 82 -0.30 -8.36 11.49
CA THR A 82 0.34 -9.50 12.16
C THR A 82 -0.46 -9.93 13.39
N PHE A 83 -1.08 -8.99 14.11
CA PHE A 83 -2.00 -9.30 15.21
C PHE A 83 -3.27 -10.05 14.78
N LEU A 84 -3.64 -9.97 13.50
CA LEU A 84 -4.82 -10.65 12.93
C LEU A 84 -4.51 -12.06 12.42
N ARG A 85 -3.26 -12.53 12.48
CA ARG A 85 -2.91 -13.94 12.24
C ARG A 85 -2.91 -14.68 13.58
N PRO A 86 -3.85 -15.60 13.84
CA PRO A 86 -3.86 -16.43 15.05
C PRO A 86 -2.63 -17.35 15.13
#